data_AF-A0A9E2AH77-F1
#
_entry.id   AF-A0A9E2AH77-F1
#
_cell.length_a   1.000
_cell.length_b   1.000
_cell.length_c   1.000
_cell.angle_alpha   90.00
_cell.angle_beta   90.00
_cell.angle_gamma   90.00
#
_symmetry.space_group_name_H-M   'P 1'
#
loop_
_entity.id
_entity.type
_entity.pdbx_description
1 polymer ?
#
loop_
_entity_poly.entity_id
_entity_poly.type
_entity_poly.pdbx_seq_one_letter_code
_entity_poly.pdbx_strand_id
1 'polypeptide(L)'
;MHDDLLARHREVLPSWMALYYDDPIALVDGEGRHVWDADGNRYLDFFGGILTTMSGYKIPEVVEAIRTQAGKMLHTSTLYLIESQIELAERIAELSGIPDAKVFFTNSGTEANDAALMLATQSRRSNQILAMRNSYHGKSHSAVAITGNAAWSATTLTPFHTVYV
;
A
#
# COMPACT_ATOMS: atom_id res chain seq x y z
N MET A 1 7.10 28.55 8.40
CA MET A 1 7.71 27.21 8.20
C MET A 1 6.71 26.29 7.49
N HIS A 2 5.48 26.20 8.00
CA HIS A 2 4.35 25.53 7.35
C HIS A 2 3.97 26.11 5.97
N ASP A 3 3.69 27.42 5.88
CA ASP A 3 3.30 28.07 4.62
C ASP A 3 4.33 27.90 3.50
N ASP A 4 5.62 27.94 3.86
CA ASP A 4 6.73 27.69 2.94
C ASP A 4 6.69 26.25 2.39
N LEU A 5 6.43 25.26 3.25
CA LEU A 5 6.32 23.86 2.86
C LEU A 5 5.12 23.63 1.93
N LEU A 6 3.97 24.27 2.22
CA LEU A 6 2.78 24.18 1.36
C LEU A 6 3.00 24.84 -0.01
N ALA A 7 3.68 25.99 -0.05
CA ALA A 7 4.04 26.65 -1.31
C ALA A 7 4.94 25.74 -2.16
N ARG A 8 5.99 25.18 -1.55
CA ARG A 8 6.90 24.25 -2.23
C ARG A 8 6.21 22.97 -2.69
N HIS A 9 5.30 22.40 -1.89
CA HIS A 9 4.46 21.27 -2.31
C HIS A 9 3.72 21.60 -3.61
N ARG A 10 3.04 22.75 -3.67
CA ARG A 10 2.26 23.17 -4.84
C ARG A 10 3.12 23.48 -6.07
N GLU A 11 4.37 23.87 -5.87
CA GLU A 11 5.31 24.16 -6.96
C GLU A 11 5.86 22.89 -7.61
N VAL A 12 6.18 21.86 -6.81
CA VAL A 12 6.93 20.69 -7.31
C VAL A 12 6.10 19.43 -7.48
N LEU A 13 4.95 19.33 -6.81
CA LEU A 13 4.10 18.15 -6.85
C LEU A 13 2.88 18.39 -7.75
N PRO A 14 2.50 17.41 -8.58
CA PRO A 14 1.31 17.55 -9.41
C PRO A 14 0.04 17.74 -8.59
N SER A 15 -0.91 18.50 -9.15
CA SER A 15 -2.16 18.87 -8.47
C SER A 15 -3.04 17.68 -8.05
N TRP A 16 -2.87 16.50 -8.67
CA TRP A 16 -3.61 15.29 -8.31
C TRP A 16 -3.07 14.56 -7.07
N MET A 17 -1.91 14.95 -6.54
CA MET A 17 -1.50 14.58 -5.17
C MET A 17 -2.12 15.56 -4.19
N ALA A 18 -3.45 15.47 -4.08
CA ALA A 18 -4.24 16.40 -3.29
C ALA A 18 -4.02 16.18 -1.79
N LEU A 19 -3.90 17.28 -1.06
CA LEU A 19 -4.02 17.33 0.39
C LEU A 19 -5.50 17.52 0.72
N TYR A 20 -6.04 16.74 1.65
CA TYR A 20 -7.49 16.72 1.93
C TYR A 20 -8.00 17.85 2.83
N TYR A 21 -7.11 18.71 3.31
CA TYR A 21 -7.44 19.76 4.28
C TYR A 21 -7.18 21.13 3.68
N ASP A 22 -8.05 22.10 3.98
CA ASP A 22 -7.90 23.50 3.55
C ASP A 22 -6.61 24.11 4.11
N ASP A 23 -6.30 23.78 5.36
CA ASP A 23 -5.01 24.01 6.01
C ASP A 23 -4.37 22.65 6.35
N PRO A 24 -3.50 22.13 5.47
CA PRO A 24 -2.81 20.87 5.70
C PRO A 24 -1.97 20.90 6.97
N ILE A 25 -1.80 19.75 7.63
CA ILE A 25 -0.88 19.64 8.78
C ILE A 25 0.46 19.05 8.34
N ALA A 26 1.55 19.63 8.82
CA ALA A 26 2.90 19.11 8.61
C ALA A 26 3.29 18.18 9.77
N LEU A 27 3.00 16.88 9.64
CA LEU A 27 3.41 15.89 10.65
C LEU A 27 4.92 15.67 10.62
N VAL A 28 5.57 15.74 11.77
CA VAL A 28 7.04 15.63 11.92
C VAL A 28 7.49 14.50 12.85
N ASP A 29 6.61 14.00 13.71
CA ASP A 29 6.92 12.85 14.56
C ASP A 29 5.67 12.00 14.85
N GLY A 30 5.88 10.77 15.31
CA GLY A 30 4.83 9.86 15.75
C GLY A 30 5.34 8.82 16.73
N GLU A 31 4.45 8.41 17.64
CA GLU A 31 4.69 7.39 18.66
C GLU A 31 3.38 6.69 19.04
N GLY A 32 3.36 5.36 18.93
CA GLY A 32 2.17 4.58 19.22
C GLY A 32 1.02 5.01 18.32
N ARG A 33 -0.05 5.57 18.89
CA ARG A 33 -1.23 6.04 18.15
C ARG A 33 -1.27 7.56 17.95
N HIS A 34 -0.22 8.27 18.36
CA HIS A 34 -0.17 9.72 18.31
C HIS A 34 0.82 10.20 17.26
N VAL A 35 0.53 11.37 16.71
CA VAL A 35 1.40 12.12 15.80
C VAL A 35 1.54 13.55 16.28
N TRP A 36 2.66 14.19 15.92
CA TRP A 36 2.97 15.57 16.25
C TRP A 36 3.19 16.36 14.97
N ASP A 37 2.61 17.56 14.92
CA ASP A 37 2.91 18.51 13.84
C ASP A 37 4.17 19.33 14.13
N ALA A 38 4.58 20.12 13.15
CA ALA A 38 5.77 20.97 13.22
C ALA A 38 5.67 22.11 14.23
N ASP A 39 4.47 22.44 14.72
CA ASP A 39 4.22 23.46 15.73
C ASP A 39 4.16 22.85 17.16
N GLY A 40 4.29 21.52 17.26
CA GLY A 40 4.32 20.78 18.52
C GLY A 40 2.95 20.31 19.01
N ASN A 41 1.88 20.48 18.22
CA ASN A 41 0.56 19.98 18.56
C ASN A 41 0.53 18.45 18.45
N ARG A 42 -0.12 17.79 19.41
CA ARG A 42 -0.27 16.33 19.45
C ARG A 42 -1.67 15.91 19.06
N TYR A 43 -1.77 14.94 18.16
CA TYR A 43 -3.02 14.38 17.66
C TYR A 43 -3.10 12.88 17.94
N LEU A 44 -4.31 12.39 18.22
CA LEU A 44 -4.62 10.96 18.18
C LEU A 44 -5.05 10.62 16.74
N ASP A 45 -4.35 9.68 16.11
CA ASP A 45 -4.56 9.38 14.69
C ASP A 45 -5.65 8.31 14.48
N PHE A 46 -6.77 8.73 13.90
CA PHE A 46 -7.87 7.87 13.46
C PHE A 46 -7.85 7.56 11.96
N PHE A 47 -6.90 8.12 11.21
CA PHE A 47 -6.75 7.92 9.77
C PHE A 47 -5.77 6.79 9.44
N GLY A 48 -4.69 6.68 10.22
CA GLY A 48 -3.75 5.58 10.15
C GLY A 48 -3.03 5.48 8.82
N GLY A 49 -2.63 6.62 8.21
CA GLY A 49 -1.89 6.63 6.95
C GLY A 49 -2.64 5.94 5.80
N ILE A 50 -3.95 6.17 5.68
CA ILE A 50 -4.84 5.41 4.79
C ILE A 50 -4.84 3.92 5.19
N LEU A 51 -5.10 3.66 6.47
CA LEU A 51 -5.17 2.31 7.06
C LEU A 51 -3.87 1.49 6.98
N THR A 52 -2.70 2.11 6.79
CA THR A 52 -1.40 1.42 6.70
C THR A 52 -0.55 1.49 7.97
N THR A 53 -0.79 2.45 8.86
CA THR A 53 -0.01 2.66 10.11
C THR A 53 -0.74 2.19 11.36
N MET A 54 -1.76 1.33 11.22
CA MET A 54 -2.65 0.93 12.32
C MET A 54 -1.94 0.21 13.48
N SER A 55 -0.80 -0.43 13.23
CA SER A 55 0.05 -1.03 14.28
C SER A 55 0.73 0.01 15.18
N GLY A 56 0.78 1.26 14.73
CA GLY A 56 1.35 2.40 15.43
C GLY A 56 2.66 2.93 14.83
N TYR A 57 3.01 4.14 15.25
CA TYR A 57 4.21 4.86 14.84
C TYR A 57 5.39 4.52 15.75
N LYS A 58 6.61 4.47 15.16
CA LYS A 58 7.89 4.31 15.87
C LYS A 58 7.90 3.14 16.90
N ILE A 59 7.38 1.98 16.50
CA ILE A 59 7.42 0.77 17.35
C ILE A 59 8.87 0.30 17.51
N PRO A 60 9.45 0.33 18.73
CA PRO A 60 10.89 0.10 18.94
C PRO A 60 11.39 -1.22 18.34
N GLU A 61 10.61 -2.29 18.49
CA GLU A 61 10.94 -3.63 17.99
C GLU A 61 11.02 -3.67 16.46
N VAL A 62 10.12 -2.95 15.78
CA VAL A 62 10.10 -2.86 14.30
C VAL A 62 11.26 -2.00 13.80
N VAL A 63 11.49 -0.85 14.44
CA VAL A 63 12.59 0.06 14.08
C VAL A 63 13.93 -0.64 14.23
N GLU A 64 14.13 -1.37 15.31
CA GLU A 64 15.38 -2.09 15.56
C GLU A 64 15.59 -3.26 14.60
N ALA A 65 14.53 -4.01 14.27
CA ALA A 65 14.59 -5.07 13.27
C ALA A 65 15.01 -4.53 11.89
N ILE A 66 14.45 -3.39 11.47
CA ILE A 66 14.82 -2.71 10.22
C ILE A 66 16.29 -2.27 10.26
N ARG A 67 16.72 -1.60 11.34
CA ARG A 67 18.11 -1.13 11.49
C ARG A 67 19.10 -2.28 11.46
N THR A 68 18.82 -3.36 12.18
CA THR A 68 19.66 -4.56 12.20
C THR A 68 19.78 -5.17 10.81
N GLN A 69 18.66 -5.36 10.09
CA GLN A 69 18.71 -5.92 8.74
C GLN A 69 19.42 -5.00 7.76
N ALA A 70 19.16 -3.69 7.80
CA ALA A 70 19.80 -2.70 6.94
C ALA A 70 21.32 -2.62 7.17
N GLY A 71 21.78 -2.80 8.43
CA GLY A 71 23.19 -2.87 8.78
C GLY A 71 23.91 -4.10 8.25
N LYS A 72 23.17 -5.18 7.93
CA LYS A 72 23.70 -6.38 7.27
C LYS A 72 23.64 -6.26 5.74
N MET A 73 22.44 -6.01 5.21
CA MET A 73 22.16 -5.88 3.79
C MET A 73 20.79 -5.22 3.56
N LEU A 74 20.79 -4.07 2.90
CA LEU A 74 19.57 -3.31 2.60
C LEU A 74 18.75 -3.92 1.46
N HIS A 75 19.41 -4.43 0.42
CA HIS A 75 18.73 -4.98 -0.75
C HIS A 75 19.57 -6.08 -1.42
N THR A 76 18.88 -7.12 -1.87
CA THR A 76 19.36 -8.13 -2.82
C THR A 76 18.19 -8.55 -3.71
N SER A 77 18.48 -9.28 -4.78
CA SER A 77 17.43 -9.83 -5.65
C SER A 77 16.88 -11.15 -5.11
N THR A 78 15.67 -11.50 -5.53
CA THR A 78 15.05 -12.80 -5.27
C THR A 78 15.72 -13.97 -6.01
N LEU A 79 16.85 -13.73 -6.69
CA LEU A 79 17.69 -14.77 -7.28
C LEU A 79 18.53 -15.51 -6.22
N TYR A 80 18.60 -14.98 -4.99
CA TYR A 80 19.34 -15.55 -3.87
C TYR A 80 18.40 -15.99 -2.75
N LEU A 81 18.90 -16.85 -1.85
CA LEU A 81 18.17 -17.25 -0.64
C LEU A 81 18.13 -16.09 0.36
N ILE A 82 16.92 -15.76 0.81
CA ILE A 82 16.66 -14.70 1.80
C ILE A 82 15.90 -15.34 2.95
N GLU A 83 16.60 -15.69 4.02
CA GLU A 83 16.05 -16.39 5.19
C GLU A 83 14.79 -15.71 5.75
N SER A 84 14.85 -14.40 5.99
CA SER A 84 13.71 -13.63 6.51
C SER A 84 12.48 -13.60 5.60
N GLN A 85 12.68 -13.71 4.28
CA GLN A 85 11.57 -13.82 3.32
C GLN A 85 10.91 -15.20 3.41
N ILE A 86 11.70 -16.25 3.58
CA ILE A 86 11.23 -17.63 3.74
C ILE A 86 10.45 -17.77 5.04
N GLU A 87 11.01 -17.33 6.17
CA GLU A 87 10.36 -17.37 7.49
C GLU A 87 9.00 -16.62 7.47
N LEU A 88 8.95 -15.46 6.81
CA LEU A 88 7.70 -14.71 6.66
C LEU A 88 6.70 -15.47 5.78
N ALA A 89 7.15 -16.08 4.69
CA ALA A 89 6.30 -16.88 3.81
C ALA A 89 5.70 -18.09 4.53
N GLU A 90 6.49 -18.80 5.33
CA GLU A 90 6.06 -19.93 6.14
C GLU A 90 4.97 -19.50 7.13
N ARG A 91 5.20 -18.41 7.86
CA ARG A 91 4.22 -17.89 8.81
C ARG A 91 2.92 -17.44 8.15
N ILE A 92 2.99 -16.79 6.98
CA ILE A 92 1.80 -16.40 6.22
C ILE A 92 1.05 -17.65 5.71
N ALA A 93 1.77 -18.64 5.17
CA ALA A 93 1.19 -19.87 4.67
C ALA A 93 0.46 -20.64 5.78
N GLU A 94 1.09 -20.79 6.96
CA GLU A 94 0.48 -21.40 8.14
C GLU A 94 -0.80 -20.66 8.57
N LEU A 95 -0.73 -19.34 8.72
CA LEU A 95 -1.88 -18.52 9.13
C LEU A 95 -3.02 -18.51 8.11
N SER A 96 -2.73 -18.70 6.82
CA SER A 96 -3.74 -18.71 5.76
C SER A 96 -4.69 -19.91 5.83
N GLY A 97 -4.24 -21.03 6.41
CA GLY A 97 -4.98 -22.30 6.41
C GLY A 97 -5.15 -22.94 5.03
N ILE A 98 -4.48 -22.43 3.99
CA ILE A 98 -4.55 -22.96 2.63
C ILE A 98 -3.53 -24.10 2.47
N PRO A 99 -3.95 -25.33 2.09
CA PRO A 99 -3.03 -26.43 1.83
C PRO A 99 -2.03 -26.07 0.72
N ASP A 100 -0.75 -26.40 0.93
CA ASP A 100 0.34 -26.16 -0.02
C ASP A 100 0.50 -24.70 -0.48
N ALA A 101 0.09 -23.74 0.36
CA ALA A 101 0.18 -22.31 0.07
C ALA A 101 1.59 -21.87 -0.36
N LYS A 102 1.62 -21.03 -1.39
CA LYS A 102 2.81 -20.30 -1.84
C LYS A 102 2.56 -18.81 -1.70
N VAL A 103 3.55 -18.09 -1.18
CA VAL A 103 3.47 -16.65 -0.93
C VAL A 103 4.36 -15.93 -1.94
N PHE A 104 3.78 -14.96 -2.65
CA PHE A 104 4.50 -14.06 -3.55
C PHE A 104 4.47 -12.65 -2.97
N PHE A 105 5.65 -12.08 -2.73
CA PHE A 105 5.77 -10.74 -2.14
C PHE A 105 5.81 -9.66 -3.22
N THR A 106 5.08 -8.58 -2.98
CA THR A 106 5.08 -7.36 -3.78
C THR A 106 5.19 -6.14 -2.86
N ASN A 107 5.44 -4.96 -3.42
CA ASN A 107 5.64 -3.74 -2.64
C ASN A 107 4.32 -3.01 -2.33
N SER A 108 3.25 -3.33 -3.07
CA SER A 108 1.97 -2.65 -2.90
C SER A 108 0.78 -3.59 -3.11
N GLY A 109 -0.38 -3.23 -2.54
CA GLY A 109 -1.63 -3.94 -2.82
C GLY A 109 -2.06 -3.88 -4.30
N THR A 110 -1.62 -2.86 -5.04
CA THR A 110 -1.85 -2.77 -6.49
C THR A 110 -1.10 -3.89 -7.23
N GLU A 111 0.19 -4.05 -6.95
CA GLU A 111 1.01 -5.12 -7.55
C GLU A 111 0.51 -6.52 -7.13
N ALA A 112 0.06 -6.68 -5.88
CA ALA A 112 -0.55 -7.92 -5.41
C ALA A 112 -1.82 -8.27 -6.23
N ASN A 113 -2.70 -7.29 -6.47
CA ASN A 113 -3.89 -7.49 -7.29
C ASN A 113 -3.55 -7.74 -8.77
N ASP A 114 -2.54 -7.08 -9.32
CA ASP A 114 -2.08 -7.33 -10.69
C ASP A 114 -1.56 -8.76 -10.86
N ALA A 115 -0.76 -9.25 -9.90
CA ALA A 115 -0.29 -10.63 -9.88
C ALA A 115 -1.45 -11.62 -9.74
N ALA A 116 -2.41 -11.35 -8.84
CA ALA A 116 -3.58 -12.19 -8.65
C ALA A 116 -4.46 -12.25 -9.92
N LEU A 117 -4.71 -11.11 -10.57
CA LEU A 117 -5.45 -11.04 -11.83
C LEU A 117 -4.74 -11.80 -12.93
N MET A 118 -3.42 -11.63 -13.06
CA MET A 118 -2.63 -12.37 -14.04
C MET A 118 -2.72 -13.88 -13.81
N LEU A 119 -2.54 -14.36 -12.58
CA LEU A 119 -2.64 -15.78 -12.25
C LEU A 119 -4.05 -16.33 -12.50
N ALA A 120 -5.09 -15.61 -12.05
CA ALA A 120 -6.48 -16.04 -12.19
C ALA A 120 -6.91 -16.13 -13.66
N THR A 121 -6.59 -15.11 -14.46
CA THR A 121 -6.96 -15.07 -15.88
C THR A 121 -6.20 -16.08 -16.71
N GLN A 122 -4.91 -16.33 -16.42
CA GLN A 122 -4.13 -17.38 -17.08
C GLN A 122 -4.65 -18.78 -16.71
N SER A 123 -4.92 -19.03 -15.43
CA SER A 123 -5.48 -20.30 -14.95
C SER A 123 -6.85 -20.59 -15.57
N ARG A 124 -7.72 -19.58 -15.63
CA ARG A 124 -9.07 -19.71 -16.19
C ARG A 124 -9.15 -19.57 -17.71
N ARG A 125 -8.07 -19.15 -18.36
CA ARG A 125 -8.01 -18.77 -19.79
C ARG A 125 -9.15 -17.84 -20.19
N SER A 126 -9.43 -16.83 -19.35
CA SER A 126 -10.52 -15.88 -19.53
C SER A 126 -10.13 -14.52 -18.94
N ASN A 127 -10.61 -13.45 -19.56
CA ASN A 127 -10.46 -12.07 -19.09
C ASN A 127 -11.74 -11.51 -18.44
N GLN A 128 -12.73 -12.37 -18.16
CA GLN A 128 -13.95 -11.96 -17.47
C GLN A 128 -13.71 -11.81 -15.97
N ILE A 129 -14.08 -10.66 -15.42
CA ILE A 129 -13.94 -10.35 -13.99
C ILE A 129 -15.28 -9.88 -13.43
N LEU A 130 -15.64 -10.35 -12.24
CA LEU A 130 -16.73 -9.80 -11.44
C LEU A 130 -16.14 -8.90 -10.37
N ALA A 131 -16.58 -7.65 -10.30
CA ALA A 131 -16.13 -6.68 -9.31
C ALA A 131 -17.33 -6.05 -8.60
N MET A 132 -17.16 -5.66 -7.34
CA MET A 132 -18.23 -5.03 -6.58
C MET A 132 -18.34 -3.54 -6.93
N ARG A 133 -19.56 -3.01 -6.98
CA ARG A 133 -19.76 -1.55 -7.01
C ARG A 133 -19.11 -0.88 -5.79
N ASN A 134 -18.57 0.32 -5.97
CA ASN A 134 -17.86 1.09 -4.94
C ASN A 134 -16.57 0.42 -4.39
N SER A 135 -16.07 -0.65 -5.01
CA SER A 135 -14.78 -1.24 -4.61
C SER A 135 -13.59 -0.38 -5.03
N TYR A 136 -12.45 -0.62 -4.39
CA TYR A 136 -11.14 -0.09 -4.78
C TYR A 136 -10.09 -1.21 -4.74
N HIS A 137 -9.27 -1.30 -5.80
CA HIS A 137 -8.28 -2.37 -5.93
C HIS A 137 -6.86 -1.88 -6.26
N GLY A 138 -6.65 -0.58 -6.45
CA GLY A 138 -5.33 -0.04 -6.74
C GLY A 138 -5.32 0.96 -7.89
N LYS A 139 -4.12 1.32 -8.35
CA LYS A 139 -3.92 2.41 -9.34
C LYS A 139 -3.26 2.00 -10.66
N SER A 140 -2.84 0.74 -10.82
CA SER A 140 -2.39 0.23 -12.12
C SER A 140 -3.56 0.13 -13.09
N HIS A 141 -3.30 0.02 -14.40
CA HIS A 141 -4.36 -0.20 -15.39
C HIS A 141 -5.23 -1.41 -15.06
N SER A 142 -4.61 -2.52 -14.65
CA SER A 142 -5.31 -3.76 -14.33
C SER A 142 -6.13 -3.66 -13.03
N ALA A 143 -5.62 -3.00 -12.00
CA ALA A 143 -6.34 -2.80 -10.74
C ALA A 143 -7.48 -1.76 -10.86
N VAL A 144 -7.26 -0.68 -11.61
CA VAL A 144 -8.28 0.34 -11.88
C VAL A 144 -9.42 -0.23 -12.72
N ALA A 145 -9.13 -1.13 -13.66
CA ALA A 145 -10.12 -1.81 -14.48
C ALA A 145 -11.17 -2.63 -13.71
N ILE A 146 -10.86 -2.98 -12.46
CA ILE A 146 -11.77 -3.71 -11.57
C ILE A 146 -12.22 -2.86 -10.37
N THR A 147 -11.82 -1.58 -10.31
CA THR A 147 -12.25 -0.63 -9.28
C THR A 147 -13.67 -0.15 -9.59
N GLY A 148 -14.60 -0.38 -8.66
CA GLY A 148 -16.02 -0.02 -8.80
C GLY A 148 -16.36 1.39 -8.32
N ASN A 149 -15.41 2.12 -7.76
CA ASN A 149 -15.57 3.53 -7.39
C ASN A 149 -15.08 4.44 -8.55
N ALA A 150 -16.03 5.08 -9.25
CA ALA A 150 -15.74 5.90 -10.42
C ALA A 150 -14.80 7.08 -10.14
N ALA A 151 -14.90 7.71 -8.96
CA ALA A 151 -14.03 8.83 -8.60
C ALA A 151 -12.57 8.40 -8.35
N TRP A 152 -12.34 7.10 -8.17
CA TRP A 152 -11.02 6.51 -7.91
C TRP A 152 -10.50 5.75 -9.13
N SER A 153 -11.21 5.83 -10.26
CA SER A 153 -10.82 5.24 -11.53
C SER A 153 -10.33 6.33 -12.48
N ALA A 154 -9.00 6.39 -12.66
CA ALA A 154 -8.38 7.41 -13.51
C ALA A 154 -8.53 7.13 -15.02
N THR A 155 -8.99 5.94 -15.41
CA THR A 155 -9.11 5.53 -16.82
C THR A 155 -10.10 4.40 -16.99
N THR A 156 -10.79 4.36 -18.13
CA THR A 156 -11.69 3.27 -18.53
C THR A 156 -11.00 2.25 -19.45
N LEU A 157 -9.73 2.44 -19.79
CA LEU A 157 -8.98 1.55 -20.69
C LEU A 157 -8.55 0.29 -19.94
N THR A 158 -8.95 -0.88 -20.45
CA THR A 158 -8.70 -2.17 -19.78
C THR A 158 -8.67 -3.35 -20.77
N PRO A 159 -7.83 -4.39 -20.51
CA PRO A 159 -7.92 -5.68 -21.21
C PRO A 159 -9.00 -6.63 -20.66
N PHE A 160 -9.65 -6.28 -19.54
CA PHE A 160 -10.64 -7.11 -18.86
C PHE A 160 -12.07 -6.79 -19.28
N HIS A 161 -12.91 -7.82 -19.32
CA HIS A 161 -14.36 -7.69 -19.41
C HIS A 161 -14.95 -7.72 -17.98
N THR A 162 -14.88 -6.57 -17.31
CA THR A 162 -15.36 -6.40 -15.93
C THR A 162 -16.87 -6.20 -15.91
N VAL A 163 -17.58 -7.01 -15.13
CA VAL A 163 -19.00 -6.82 -14.81
C VAL A 163 -19.11 -6.41 -13.35
N TYR A 164 -19.77 -5.28 -13.09
CA TYR A 164 -19.97 -4.75 -11.75
C TYR A 164 -21.28 -5.25 -11.13
N VAL A 165 -21.16 -5.96 -10.01
CA VAL A 165 -22.28 -6.48 -9.22
C VAL A 165 -22.52 -5.62 -7.98
#